data_AF-A0A3S0PTX7-F1
#
_entry.id   AF-A0A3S0PTX7-F1
#
_cell.length_a   1.000
_cell.length_b   1.000
_cell.length_c   1.000
_cell.angle_alpha   90.00
_cell.angle_beta   90.00
_cell.angle_gamma   90.00
#
_symmetry.space_group_name_H-M   'P 1'
#
loop_
_entity.id
_entity.type
_entity.pdbx_description
1 polymer ?
#
loop_
_entity_poly.entity_id
_entity_poly.type
_entity_poly.pdbx_seq_one_letter_code
_entity_poly.pdbx_strand_id
1 'polypeptide(L)'
;MRKPLIIGDKTYQFKKDAISHYRTILNSYDFGQSLNEEDFNDIVDLFLLEDDNNSETDSETTNIKETFTFDKNHFSNYQIAVLENEDKRYIKCPTSKTKIINYENVEQLSRDIQIFKNERYFCIIDGDFIFGDFIETFLVCRNMKAKELTISTSSMSQHNVDSLYSLLEEGFIEKLNLIVSDRFFTYERDNLIEYIYETLDVEKKFQLSVCNNQSKIVLIQSDDNGGRKYLIQGSANLNSSNCIEQFSIEENEELFDFNKIVFDEIIEKFKTINHLRDVDSDEVRENIILDERASFDEYFEKEIEITDIKVSQVQYGTKCFEIFYDDLSSHYISYLMILNKTKYNPETLFYKACRNAIQKDMLLVKQDFFNANSVKGYVKCQETNELSKWEDLAVDHRQPNTFSVILDRFKEVKNINLETVEYTLGENNFIVFKNQDLTTEFINYHKDKANLRVIRKECNLSRTGMGRLKRSAKDLTIK
;
A
#
# COMPACT_ATOMS: atom_id res chain seq x y z
N MET A 1 -18.75 35.98 -2.38
CA MET A 1 -19.63 35.16 -1.50
C MET A 1 -18.96 33.80 -1.33
N ARG A 2 -18.90 33.24 -0.11
CA ARG A 2 -18.33 31.88 0.08
C ARG A 2 -19.28 30.88 -0.59
N LYS A 3 -18.73 29.95 -1.40
CA LYS A 3 -19.53 28.90 -2.03
C LYS A 3 -20.21 28.05 -0.95
N PRO A 4 -21.51 27.70 -1.10
CA PRO A 4 -22.17 26.79 -0.18
C PRO A 4 -21.50 25.41 -0.24
N LEU A 5 -21.50 24.69 0.89
CA LEU A 5 -20.95 23.34 1.00
C LEU A 5 -22.08 22.34 0.74
N ILE A 6 -21.89 21.44 -0.22
CA ILE A 6 -22.86 20.41 -0.59
C ILE A 6 -22.27 19.06 -0.15
N ILE A 7 -23.05 18.26 0.58
CA ILE A 7 -22.69 16.91 1.03
C ILE A 7 -23.93 16.05 0.79
N GLY A 8 -23.85 15.11 -0.16
CA GLY A 8 -25.02 14.39 -0.66
C GLY A 8 -26.13 15.34 -1.11
N ASP A 9 -27.35 15.10 -0.61
CA ASP A 9 -28.52 15.94 -0.87
C ASP A 9 -28.57 17.22 0.00
N LYS A 10 -27.68 17.38 0.98
CA LYS A 10 -27.71 18.48 1.96
C LYS A 10 -26.80 19.64 1.53
N THR A 11 -27.38 20.84 1.53
CA THR A 11 -26.66 22.09 1.22
C THR A 11 -26.52 22.97 2.47
N TYR A 12 -25.29 23.25 2.87
CA TYR A 12 -24.93 24.09 4.02
C TYR A 12 -24.43 25.46 3.58
N GLN A 13 -25.05 26.52 4.10
CA GLN A 13 -24.64 27.91 3.84
C GLN A 13 -23.29 28.24 4.49
N PHE A 14 -23.04 27.71 5.69
CA PHE A 14 -21.77 27.85 6.38
C PHE A 14 -21.27 26.50 6.87
N LYS A 15 -19.95 26.31 6.80
CA LYS A 15 -19.26 25.12 7.35
C LYS A 15 -19.54 24.86 8.83
N LYS A 16 -19.79 25.91 9.63
CA LYS A 16 -20.18 25.77 11.04
C LYS A 16 -21.51 25.01 11.20
N ASP A 17 -22.40 25.12 10.22
CA ASP A 17 -23.71 24.49 10.22
C ASP A 17 -23.55 22.98 9.95
N ALA A 18 -22.71 22.61 8.97
CA ALA A 18 -22.30 21.22 8.74
C ALA A 18 -21.62 20.60 9.97
N ILE A 19 -20.68 21.32 10.60
CA ILE A 19 -20.02 20.85 11.84
C ILE A 19 -21.05 20.64 12.95
N SER A 20 -22.05 21.51 13.08
CA SER A 20 -23.11 21.39 14.08
C SER A 20 -23.98 20.17 13.81
N HIS A 21 -24.34 19.93 12.55
CA HIS A 21 -25.14 18.78 12.12
C HIS A 21 -24.51 17.44 12.52
N TYR A 22 -23.29 17.17 12.03
CA TYR A 22 -22.58 15.93 12.34
C TYR A 22 -22.21 15.78 13.82
N ARG A 23 -22.00 16.90 14.53
CA ARG A 23 -21.84 16.88 15.99
C ARG A 23 -23.11 16.44 16.70
N THR A 24 -24.28 16.89 16.24
CA THR A 24 -25.57 16.47 16.79
C THR A 24 -25.75 14.98 16.59
N ILE A 25 -25.53 14.47 15.37
CA ILE A 25 -25.56 13.03 15.07
C ILE A 25 -24.66 12.28 16.06
N LEU A 26 -23.37 12.61 16.14
CA LEU A 26 -22.41 11.90 17.00
C LEU A 26 -22.81 11.89 18.49
N ASN A 27 -23.48 12.93 18.97
CA ASN A 27 -23.90 13.03 20.37
C ASN A 27 -25.23 12.34 20.67
N SER A 28 -26.04 12.04 19.65
CA SER A 28 -27.34 11.38 19.78
C SER A 28 -27.24 9.88 20.07
N TYR A 29 -26.06 9.27 19.87
CA TYR A 29 -25.83 7.84 20.03
C TYR A 29 -24.86 7.52 21.17
N ASP A 30 -25.07 6.40 21.85
CA ASP A 30 -24.16 5.85 22.85
C ASP A 30 -23.05 4.99 22.19
N PHE A 31 -22.01 4.68 22.96
CA PHE A 31 -20.89 3.88 22.46
C PHE A 31 -21.36 2.48 22.03
N GLY A 32 -20.95 2.07 20.82
CA GLY A 32 -21.30 0.80 20.20
C GLY A 32 -22.69 0.77 19.54
N GLN A 33 -23.43 1.87 19.57
CA GLN A 33 -24.75 1.97 18.95
C GLN A 33 -24.61 2.23 17.44
N SER A 34 -25.35 1.47 16.64
CA SER A 34 -25.49 1.66 15.20
C SER A 34 -26.37 2.87 14.88
N LEU A 35 -26.04 3.56 13.79
CA LEU A 35 -26.81 4.71 13.30
C LEU A 35 -28.17 4.26 12.74
N ASN A 36 -29.17 5.16 12.77
CA ASN A 36 -30.40 4.97 12.01
C ASN A 36 -30.15 5.20 10.50
N GLU A 37 -31.09 4.83 9.64
CA GLU A 37 -30.92 4.91 8.18
C GLU A 37 -30.62 6.33 7.66
N GLU A 38 -31.24 7.37 8.23
CA GLU A 38 -31.01 8.76 7.81
C GLU A 38 -29.60 9.23 8.18
N ASP A 39 -29.19 8.98 9.42
CA ASP A 39 -27.86 9.33 9.93
C ASP A 39 -26.76 8.47 9.28
N PHE A 40 -27.06 7.22 8.93
CA PHE A 40 -26.17 6.34 8.19
C PHE A 40 -25.87 6.95 6.81
N ASN A 41 -26.90 7.29 6.03
CA ASN A 41 -26.74 7.90 4.72
C ASN A 41 -25.99 9.24 4.79
N ASP A 42 -26.29 10.08 5.79
CA ASP A 42 -25.59 11.35 6.02
C ASP A 42 -24.08 11.17 6.23
N ILE A 43 -23.67 10.10 6.92
CA ILE A 43 -22.27 9.78 7.20
C ILE A 43 -21.60 9.13 6.00
N VAL A 44 -22.32 8.30 5.24
CA VAL A 44 -21.83 7.76 3.96
C VAL A 44 -21.58 8.90 2.97
N ASP A 45 -22.51 9.86 2.83
CA ASP A 45 -22.33 11.04 1.97
C ASP A 45 -21.12 11.89 2.39
N LEU A 46 -20.90 12.00 3.70
CA LEU A 46 -19.71 12.67 4.24
C LEU A 46 -18.42 11.90 3.93
N PHE A 47 -18.45 10.57 3.96
CA PHE A 47 -17.33 9.71 3.66
C PHE A 47 -16.97 9.75 2.16
N LEU A 48 -17.97 9.70 1.27
CA LEU A 48 -17.77 9.86 -0.18
C LEU A 48 -17.15 11.22 -0.51
N LEU A 49 -17.50 12.27 0.24
CA LEU A 49 -16.85 13.57 0.11
C LEU A 49 -15.36 13.54 0.54
N GLU A 50 -14.94 12.65 1.43
CA GLU A 50 -13.51 12.45 1.75
C GLU A 50 -12.74 11.88 0.55
N ASP A 51 -13.33 10.93 -0.17
CA ASP A 51 -12.76 10.33 -1.38
C ASP A 51 -12.66 11.34 -2.53
N ASP A 52 -13.69 12.14 -2.77
CA ASP A 52 -13.66 13.24 -3.75
C ASP A 52 -12.64 14.33 -3.39
N ASN A 53 -12.47 14.64 -2.10
CA ASN A 53 -11.44 15.57 -1.65
C ASN A 53 -10.02 15.00 -1.77
N ASN A 54 -9.88 13.67 -1.79
CA ASN A 54 -8.61 13.00 -2.05
C ASN A 54 -8.26 13.02 -3.54
N SER A 55 -9.26 12.97 -4.44
CA SER A 55 -9.05 13.06 -5.89
C SER A 55 -8.77 14.50 -6.40
N GLU A 56 -9.33 15.54 -5.77
CA GLU A 56 -9.14 16.95 -6.20
C GLU A 56 -7.71 17.50 -6.02
N THR A 57 -6.91 16.98 -5.07
CA THR A 57 -5.53 17.49 -4.82
C THR A 57 -4.46 16.93 -5.75
N ASP A 58 -4.81 16.02 -6.67
CA ASP A 58 -3.91 15.53 -7.72
C ASP A 58 -4.07 16.30 -9.05
N SER A 59 -4.87 17.37 -9.06
CA SER A 59 -5.14 18.21 -10.24
C SER A 59 -4.07 19.27 -10.53
N GLU A 60 -2.79 18.88 -10.48
CA GLU A 60 -1.76 19.46 -11.36
C GLU A 60 -0.79 18.36 -11.84
N THR A 61 -1.32 17.18 -12.13
CA THR A 61 -0.79 16.29 -13.17
C THR A 61 -1.92 15.36 -13.56
N THR A 62 -2.49 15.57 -14.74
CA THR A 62 -3.34 14.57 -15.41
C THR A 62 -2.53 13.29 -15.56
N ASN A 63 -2.71 12.35 -14.63
CA ASN A 63 -2.28 10.97 -14.77
C ASN A 63 -3.36 10.08 -14.15
N ILE A 64 -3.81 9.14 -14.98
CA ILE A 64 -4.78 8.09 -14.71
C ILE A 64 -4.33 7.35 -13.44
N LYS A 65 -5.02 7.58 -12.32
CA LYS A 65 -4.94 6.75 -11.11
C LYS A 65 -6.22 5.92 -11.00
N GLU A 66 -6.33 4.90 -11.84
CA GLU A 66 -7.10 3.73 -11.44
C GLU A 66 -6.27 3.01 -10.39
N THR A 67 -6.57 3.30 -9.12
CA THR A 67 -5.96 2.57 -8.01
C THR A 67 -6.60 1.20 -7.98
N PHE A 68 -5.86 0.19 -8.41
CA PHE A 68 -6.31 -1.19 -8.35
C PHE A 68 -6.43 -1.63 -6.88
N THR A 69 -7.65 -1.66 -6.35
CA THR A 69 -7.98 -2.44 -5.15
C THR A 69 -8.23 -3.88 -5.58
N PHE A 70 -7.21 -4.73 -5.41
CA PHE A 70 -7.44 -6.17 -5.37
C PHE A 70 -8.38 -6.45 -4.19
N ASP A 71 -9.59 -6.95 -4.47
CA ASP A 71 -10.48 -7.44 -3.42
C ASP A 71 -9.74 -8.56 -2.66
N LYS A 72 -9.50 -8.35 -1.36
CA LYS A 72 -8.87 -9.36 -0.49
C LYS A 72 -9.67 -10.66 -0.46
N ASN A 73 -10.96 -10.60 -0.80
CA ASN A 73 -11.82 -11.78 -0.85
C ASN A 73 -11.56 -12.67 -2.07
N HIS A 74 -10.87 -12.18 -3.12
CA HIS A 74 -10.57 -13.00 -4.30
C HIS A 74 -9.58 -14.14 -3.98
N PHE A 75 -8.64 -13.91 -3.04
CA PHE A 75 -7.79 -14.99 -2.52
C PHE A 75 -8.54 -15.97 -1.61
N SER A 76 -9.64 -15.53 -0.96
CA SER A 76 -10.42 -16.40 -0.05
C SER A 76 -11.40 -17.33 -0.78
N ASN A 77 -11.75 -17.03 -2.04
CA ASN A 77 -12.67 -17.85 -2.85
C ASN A 77 -11.97 -18.98 -3.63
N TYR A 78 -10.64 -19.01 -3.68
CA TYR A 78 -9.93 -20.24 -4.00
C TYR A 78 -10.06 -21.17 -2.81
N GLN A 79 -11.10 -22.01 -2.82
CA GLN A 79 -11.06 -23.27 -2.08
C GLN A 79 -9.71 -23.90 -2.43
N ILE A 80 -8.84 -24.05 -1.42
CA ILE A 80 -7.75 -25.02 -1.48
C ILE A 80 -8.42 -26.28 -2.01
N ALA A 81 -8.10 -26.67 -3.24
CA ALA A 81 -8.49 -27.96 -3.76
C ALA A 81 -7.74 -28.98 -2.91
N VAL A 82 -8.29 -29.27 -1.73
CA VAL A 82 -7.94 -30.44 -0.95
C VAL A 82 -8.39 -31.57 -1.86
N LEU A 83 -7.45 -32.09 -2.65
CA LEU A 83 -7.62 -33.33 -3.38
C LEU A 83 -8.21 -34.34 -2.40
N GLU A 84 -9.51 -34.61 -2.53
CA GLU A 84 -10.21 -35.65 -1.80
C GLU A 84 -9.64 -36.99 -2.27
N ASN A 85 -8.48 -37.35 -1.70
CA ASN A 85 -8.00 -38.71 -1.75
C ASN A 85 -8.80 -39.49 -0.72
N GLU A 86 -9.86 -40.14 -1.20
CA GLU A 86 -10.65 -41.11 -0.45
C GLU A 86 -9.74 -42.08 0.34
N ASP A 87 -10.02 -42.16 1.64
CA ASP A 87 -9.65 -43.21 2.60
C ASP A 87 -8.22 -43.77 2.55
N LYS A 88 -7.24 -42.93 2.90
CA LYS A 88 -5.99 -43.42 3.54
C LYS A 88 -5.62 -42.55 4.74
N ARG A 89 -5.51 -43.17 5.92
CA ARG A 89 -5.10 -42.54 7.20
C ARG A 89 -3.77 -41.77 7.13
N TYR A 90 -2.95 -42.07 6.11
CA TYR A 90 -1.79 -41.28 5.73
C TYR A 90 -1.78 -41.14 4.21
N ILE A 91 -1.96 -39.92 3.70
CA ILE A 91 -1.70 -39.56 2.31
C ILE A 91 -0.17 -39.37 2.18
N LYS A 92 0.46 -40.05 1.23
CA LYS A 92 1.88 -39.83 0.92
C LYS A 92 1.96 -38.44 0.28
N CYS A 93 2.66 -37.50 0.91
CA CYS A 93 2.86 -36.15 0.38
C CYS A 93 3.37 -36.25 -1.08
N PRO A 94 2.79 -35.52 -2.05
CA PRO A 94 3.38 -35.39 -3.38
C PRO A 94 4.82 -34.92 -3.20
N THR A 95 5.76 -35.80 -3.49
CA THR A 95 7.18 -35.47 -3.36
C THR A 95 7.56 -34.75 -4.64
N SER A 96 7.53 -33.41 -4.64
CA SER A 96 8.29 -32.65 -5.63
C SER A 96 9.76 -32.96 -5.39
N LYS A 97 10.42 -33.53 -6.40
CA LYS A 97 11.88 -33.70 -6.34
C LYS A 97 12.50 -32.33 -6.55
N THR A 98 12.76 -31.63 -5.45
CA THR A 98 13.48 -30.36 -5.50
C THR A 98 14.96 -30.62 -5.63
N LYS A 99 15.57 -30.16 -6.73
CA LYS A 99 17.03 -30.16 -6.91
C LYS A 99 17.53 -28.75 -6.61
N ILE A 100 18.45 -28.63 -5.65
CA ILE A 100 19.08 -27.35 -5.26
C ILE A 100 20.41 -27.27 -5.99
N ILE A 101 20.63 -26.20 -6.75
CA ILE A 101 21.87 -26.03 -7.53
C ILE A 101 22.31 -24.55 -7.50
N ASN A 102 23.62 -24.31 -7.47
CA ASN A 102 24.23 -22.97 -7.50
C ASN A 102 24.92 -22.78 -8.85
N TYR A 103 24.71 -21.65 -9.51
CA TYR A 103 25.35 -21.34 -10.79
C TYR A 103 25.79 -19.88 -10.86
N GLU A 104 26.98 -19.67 -11.42
CA GLU A 104 27.55 -18.35 -11.71
C GLU A 104 27.30 -17.92 -13.17
N ASN A 105 26.92 -18.85 -14.06
CA ASN A 105 26.79 -18.61 -15.50
C ASN A 105 25.46 -19.16 -16.08
N VAL A 106 24.75 -18.30 -16.81
CA VAL A 106 23.47 -18.55 -17.50
C VAL A 106 23.52 -19.70 -18.51
N GLU A 107 24.60 -19.82 -19.28
CA GLU A 107 24.74 -20.87 -20.31
C GLU A 107 24.88 -22.26 -19.69
N GLN A 108 25.61 -22.35 -18.56
CA GLN A 108 25.81 -23.62 -17.86
C GLN A 108 24.50 -24.10 -17.25
N LEU A 109 23.79 -23.22 -16.55
CA LEU A 109 22.47 -23.47 -15.99
C LEU A 109 21.49 -23.95 -17.06
N SER A 110 21.46 -23.28 -18.20
CA SER A 110 20.52 -23.58 -19.27
C SER A 110 20.79 -24.93 -19.94
N ARG A 111 22.04 -25.39 -20.02
CA ARG A 111 22.39 -26.71 -20.57
C ARG A 111 22.15 -27.85 -19.58
N ASP A 112 22.39 -27.60 -18.29
CA ASP A 112 22.37 -28.65 -17.26
C ASP A 112 20.97 -28.93 -16.69
N ILE A 113 20.04 -27.97 -16.74
CA ILE A 113 18.67 -28.19 -16.26
C ILE A 113 17.90 -29.12 -17.22
N GLN A 114 17.47 -30.28 -16.74
CA GLN A 114 16.46 -31.11 -17.42
C GLN A 114 15.20 -31.20 -16.57
N ILE A 115 14.16 -30.46 -16.96
CA ILE A 115 12.90 -30.42 -16.23
C ILE A 115 12.01 -31.54 -16.73
N PHE A 116 11.75 -32.51 -15.85
CA PHE A 116 10.76 -33.55 -16.06
C PHE A 116 9.44 -33.14 -15.40
N LYS A 117 8.35 -33.80 -15.80
CA LYS A 117 7.00 -33.52 -15.28
C LYS A 117 6.97 -33.56 -13.74
N ASN A 118 6.42 -32.52 -13.13
CA ASN A 118 6.36 -32.31 -11.66
C ASN A 118 7.74 -32.23 -10.95
N GLU A 119 8.83 -31.92 -11.66
CA GLU A 119 10.11 -31.60 -11.03
C GLU A 119 10.30 -30.09 -10.85
N ARG A 120 10.91 -29.72 -9.71
CA ARG A 120 11.26 -28.34 -9.37
C ARG A 120 12.77 -28.23 -9.25
N TYR A 121 13.35 -27.24 -9.91
CA TYR A 121 14.73 -26.82 -9.67
C TYR A 121 14.68 -25.53 -8.88
N PHE A 122 15.41 -25.49 -7.77
CA PHE A 122 15.61 -24.29 -6.97
C PHE A 122 17.06 -23.83 -7.16
N CYS A 123 17.22 -22.64 -7.72
CA CYS A 123 18.51 -22.10 -8.11
C CYS A 123 18.83 -20.88 -7.24
N ILE A 124 20.07 -20.82 -6.76
CA ILE A 124 20.65 -19.60 -6.18
C ILE A 124 21.64 -19.07 -7.22
N ILE A 125 21.49 -17.80 -7.56
CA ILE A 125 22.26 -17.11 -8.59
C ILE A 125 23.03 -15.93 -7.98
N ASP A 126 24.18 -15.64 -8.56
CA ASP A 126 25.00 -14.48 -8.21
C ASP A 126 24.42 -13.19 -8.82
N GLY A 127 24.78 -12.04 -8.24
CA GLY A 127 24.22 -10.74 -8.62
C GLY A 127 24.54 -10.26 -10.03
N ASP A 128 25.55 -10.85 -10.67
CA ASP A 128 25.92 -10.60 -12.07
C ASP A 128 25.06 -11.41 -13.07
N PHE A 129 24.20 -12.31 -12.57
CA PHE A 129 23.33 -13.14 -13.41
C PHE A 129 22.16 -12.31 -13.97
N ILE A 130 22.07 -12.22 -15.31
CA ILE A 130 20.94 -11.57 -15.99
C ILE A 130 19.86 -12.62 -16.24
N PHE A 131 18.75 -12.51 -15.52
CA PHE A 131 17.66 -13.48 -15.63
C PHE A 131 16.93 -13.41 -16.98
N GLY A 132 16.90 -12.26 -17.65
CA GLY A 132 16.36 -12.16 -19.02
C GLY A 132 17.08 -13.10 -20.01
N ASP A 133 18.41 -13.14 -19.95
CA ASP A 133 19.25 -13.97 -20.83
C ASP A 133 19.01 -15.47 -20.58
N PHE A 134 18.60 -15.84 -19.35
CA PHE A 134 18.22 -17.21 -19.04
C PHE A 134 16.98 -17.66 -19.82
N ILE A 135 15.97 -16.79 -19.98
CA ILE A 135 14.75 -17.14 -20.72
C ILE A 135 15.09 -17.42 -22.19
N GLU A 136 15.88 -16.54 -22.80
CA GLU A 136 16.37 -16.70 -24.17
C GLU A 136 17.17 -18.00 -24.32
N THR A 137 18.21 -18.16 -23.49
CA THR A 137 19.10 -19.33 -23.54
C THR A 137 18.33 -20.63 -23.27
N PHE A 138 17.31 -20.59 -22.41
CA PHE A 138 16.48 -21.73 -22.08
C PHE A 138 15.69 -22.24 -23.28
N LEU A 139 15.09 -21.33 -24.07
CA LEU A 139 14.35 -21.64 -25.29
C LEU A 139 15.28 -22.07 -26.43
N VAL A 140 16.35 -21.31 -26.68
CA VAL A 140 17.29 -21.54 -27.79
C VAL A 140 18.04 -22.86 -27.60
N CYS A 141 18.61 -23.13 -26.41
CA CYS A 141 19.36 -24.38 -26.18
C CYS A 141 18.51 -25.64 -26.35
N ARG A 142 17.19 -25.53 -26.19
CA ARG A 142 16.25 -26.66 -26.32
C ARG A 142 15.51 -26.66 -27.66
N ASN A 143 15.78 -25.70 -28.53
CA ASN A 143 15.02 -25.45 -29.75
C ASN A 143 13.50 -25.50 -29.49
N MET A 144 13.09 -24.90 -28.36
CA MET A 144 11.72 -24.94 -27.86
C MET A 144 10.95 -23.73 -28.36
N LYS A 145 9.82 -23.98 -29.03
CA LYS A 145 8.87 -22.93 -29.40
C LYS A 145 7.85 -22.73 -28.28
N ALA A 146 7.64 -21.49 -27.90
CA ALA A 146 6.64 -21.06 -26.94
C ALA A 146 5.42 -20.51 -27.69
N LYS A 147 4.28 -21.18 -27.52
CA LYS A 147 2.99 -20.69 -28.01
C LYS A 147 2.58 -19.41 -27.30
N GLU A 148 2.84 -19.34 -26.00
CA GLU A 148 2.56 -18.16 -25.18
C GLU A 148 3.64 -17.99 -24.12
N LEU A 149 4.22 -16.79 -24.07
CA LEU A 149 5.16 -16.36 -23.05
C LEU A 149 4.55 -15.18 -22.29
N THR A 150 4.23 -15.37 -21.01
CA THR A 150 3.76 -14.30 -20.14
C THR A 150 4.84 -13.99 -19.11
N ILE A 151 5.34 -12.75 -19.11
CA ILE A 151 6.39 -12.29 -18.20
C ILE A 151 5.81 -11.21 -17.30
N SER A 152 5.90 -11.44 -16.00
CA SER A 152 5.58 -10.47 -14.96
C SER A 152 6.89 -10.05 -14.29
N THR A 153 7.24 -8.76 -14.37
CA THR A 153 8.47 -8.21 -13.78
C THR A 153 8.26 -6.80 -13.24
N SER A 154 9.03 -6.43 -12.21
CA SER A 154 8.97 -5.06 -11.67
C SER A 154 9.87 -4.08 -12.42
N SER A 155 10.96 -4.55 -13.04
CA SER A 155 11.88 -3.76 -13.86
C SER A 155 12.57 -4.62 -14.91
N MET A 156 13.11 -3.98 -15.94
CA MET A 156 13.88 -4.61 -17.03
C MET A 156 14.87 -3.62 -17.64
N SER A 157 15.80 -4.12 -18.46
CA SER A 157 16.81 -3.31 -19.17
C SER A 157 16.57 -3.33 -20.68
N GLN A 158 17.22 -2.42 -21.42
CA GLN A 158 17.18 -2.39 -22.88
C GLN A 158 17.65 -3.70 -23.51
N HIS A 159 18.73 -4.30 -22.98
CA HIS A 159 19.23 -5.60 -23.41
C HIS A 159 18.15 -6.69 -23.36
N ASN A 160 17.30 -6.67 -22.33
CA ASN A 160 16.22 -7.65 -22.21
C ASN A 160 15.13 -7.46 -23.29
N VAL A 161 14.87 -6.22 -23.70
CA VAL A 161 13.95 -5.93 -24.81
C VAL A 161 14.51 -6.50 -26.12
N ASP A 162 15.81 -6.27 -26.36
CA ASP A 162 16.50 -6.76 -27.56
C ASP A 162 16.48 -8.30 -27.64
N SER A 163 16.77 -8.98 -26.52
CA SER A 163 16.66 -10.44 -26.42
C SER A 163 15.25 -10.96 -26.72
N LEU A 164 14.20 -10.30 -26.19
CA LEU A 164 12.81 -10.69 -26.47
C LEU A 164 12.42 -10.45 -27.93
N TYR A 165 12.93 -9.38 -28.53
CA TYR A 165 12.73 -9.09 -29.95
C TYR A 165 13.34 -10.18 -30.84
N SER A 166 14.58 -10.58 -30.57
CA SER A 166 15.23 -11.67 -31.32
C SER A 166 14.43 -12.97 -31.23
N LEU A 167 13.86 -13.29 -30.07
CA LEU A 167 13.01 -14.49 -29.92
C LEU A 167 11.68 -14.40 -30.70
N LEU A 168 11.11 -13.20 -30.86
CA LEU A 168 9.91 -12.97 -31.69
C LEU A 168 10.25 -13.04 -33.18
N GLU A 169 11.36 -12.42 -33.60
CA GLU A 169 11.81 -12.39 -35.01
C GLU A 169 12.20 -13.79 -35.50
N GLU A 170 12.93 -14.55 -34.69
CA GLU A 170 13.34 -15.93 -35.01
C GLU A 170 12.18 -16.95 -34.91
N GLY A 171 11.01 -16.52 -34.44
CA GLY A 171 9.80 -17.36 -34.36
C GLY A 171 9.85 -18.40 -33.25
N PHE A 172 10.60 -18.14 -32.19
CA PHE A 172 10.57 -18.93 -30.96
C PHE A 172 9.33 -18.63 -30.11
N ILE A 173 8.76 -17.42 -30.21
CA ILE A 173 7.57 -16.99 -29.45
C ILE A 173 6.44 -16.62 -30.41
N GLU A 174 5.26 -17.21 -30.24
CA GLU A 174 4.07 -16.85 -31.03
C GLU A 174 3.28 -15.69 -30.41
N LYS A 175 3.15 -15.66 -29.08
CA LYS A 175 2.47 -14.60 -28.33
C LYS A 175 3.28 -14.20 -27.09
N LEU A 176 3.53 -12.91 -26.93
CA LEU A 176 4.27 -12.33 -25.81
C LEU A 176 3.37 -11.39 -25.01
N ASN A 177 3.13 -11.70 -23.74
CA ASN A 177 2.46 -10.80 -22.80
C ASN A 177 3.48 -10.30 -21.77
N LEU A 178 3.59 -8.99 -21.61
CA LEU A 178 4.51 -8.37 -20.67
C LEU A 178 3.73 -7.53 -19.65
N ILE A 179 3.86 -7.88 -18.38
CA ILE A 179 3.24 -7.18 -17.24
C ILE A 179 4.34 -6.43 -16.48
N VAL A 180 4.28 -5.10 -16.50
CA VAL A 180 5.27 -4.23 -15.85
C VAL A 180 4.66 -3.41 -14.70
N SER A 181 5.52 -3.00 -13.77
CA SER A 181 5.10 -2.13 -12.66
C SER A 181 4.74 -0.72 -13.14
N ASP A 182 3.72 -0.13 -12.52
CA ASP A 182 3.31 1.28 -12.69
C ASP A 182 4.48 2.27 -12.46
N ARG A 183 5.33 1.98 -11.48
CA ARG A 183 6.54 2.76 -11.17
C ARG A 183 7.55 2.73 -12.31
N PHE A 184 7.81 1.53 -12.84
CA PHE A 184 8.72 1.36 -13.96
C PHE A 184 8.18 2.06 -15.22
N PHE A 185 6.89 1.89 -15.51
CA PHE A 185 6.25 2.57 -16.63
C PHE A 185 6.33 4.10 -16.51
N THR A 186 6.14 4.65 -15.31
CA THR A 186 6.20 6.10 -15.09
C THR A 186 7.63 6.65 -15.23
N TYR A 187 8.62 5.92 -14.71
CA TYR A 187 10.01 6.37 -14.72
C TYR A 187 10.66 6.27 -16.10
N GLU A 188 10.33 5.22 -16.87
CA GLU A 188 10.91 4.93 -18.18
C GLU A 188 9.99 5.29 -19.36
N ARG A 189 8.94 6.09 -19.10
CA ARG A 189 7.89 6.43 -20.07
C ARG A 189 8.45 6.97 -21.39
N ASP A 190 9.37 7.92 -21.29
CA ASP A 190 9.97 8.63 -22.43
C ASP A 190 11.30 8.01 -22.89
N ASN A 191 11.63 6.80 -22.41
CA ASN A 191 12.86 6.08 -22.74
C ASN A 191 12.51 4.63 -23.13
N LEU A 192 12.58 3.71 -22.16
CA LEU A 192 12.50 2.28 -22.44
C LEU A 192 11.09 1.80 -22.79
N ILE A 193 10.03 2.47 -22.31
CA ILE A 193 8.65 2.11 -22.67
C ILE A 193 8.36 2.43 -24.14
N GLU A 194 8.78 3.60 -24.62
CA GLU A 194 8.69 3.96 -26.05
C GLU A 194 9.44 2.92 -26.90
N TYR A 195 10.67 2.59 -26.50
CA TYR A 195 11.47 1.56 -27.16
C TYR A 195 10.81 0.16 -27.16
N ILE A 196 10.12 -0.22 -26.07
CA ILE A 196 9.37 -1.47 -25.98
C ILE A 196 8.25 -1.52 -27.03
N TYR A 197 7.46 -0.44 -27.16
CA TYR A 197 6.41 -0.40 -28.17
C TYR A 197 6.98 -0.42 -29.59
N GLU A 198 8.02 0.36 -29.86
CA GLU A 198 8.66 0.43 -31.19
C GLU A 198 9.25 -0.92 -31.62
N THR A 199 9.83 -1.66 -30.66
CA THR A 199 10.58 -2.88 -30.95
C THR A 199 9.71 -4.12 -30.88
N LEU A 200 8.85 -4.26 -29.86
CA LEU A 200 8.12 -5.51 -29.59
C LEU A 200 6.71 -5.57 -30.20
N ASP A 201 6.07 -4.45 -30.55
CA ASP A 201 4.74 -4.46 -31.19
C ASP A 201 4.82 -4.85 -32.67
N VAL A 202 5.20 -6.11 -32.92
CA VAL A 202 5.36 -6.70 -34.24
C VAL A 202 4.23 -7.69 -34.48
N GLU A 203 3.55 -7.53 -35.62
CA GLU A 203 2.51 -8.46 -36.11
C GLU A 203 1.37 -8.75 -35.12
N LYS A 204 1.07 -7.84 -34.19
CA LYS A 204 0.06 -8.01 -33.12
C LYS A 204 0.31 -9.21 -32.20
N LYS A 205 1.57 -9.64 -32.09
CA LYS A 205 1.98 -10.76 -31.22
C LYS A 205 2.27 -10.33 -29.79
N PHE A 206 2.38 -9.02 -29.54
CA PHE A 206 2.80 -8.46 -28.27
C PHE A 206 1.66 -7.70 -27.57
N GLN A 207 1.56 -7.91 -26.27
CA GLN A 207 0.67 -7.15 -25.38
C GLN A 207 1.46 -6.64 -24.18
N LEU A 208 1.43 -5.33 -23.95
CA LEU A 208 1.92 -4.72 -22.72
C LEU A 208 0.74 -4.44 -21.78
N SER A 209 0.93 -4.74 -20.49
CA SER A 209 -0.01 -4.45 -19.41
C SER A 209 0.71 -3.78 -18.25
N VAL A 210 0.11 -2.73 -17.70
CA VAL A 210 0.74 -1.89 -16.66
C VAL A 210 -0.13 -1.92 -15.40
N CYS A 211 0.41 -2.44 -14.30
CA CYS A 211 -0.29 -2.47 -13.02
C CYS A 211 0.70 -2.37 -11.84
N ASN A 212 0.22 -2.08 -10.63
CA ASN A 212 1.08 -2.05 -9.44
C ASN A 212 1.49 -3.48 -9.05
N ASN A 213 2.56 -3.96 -9.68
CA ASN A 213 3.00 -5.34 -9.63
C ASN A 213 4.48 -5.44 -9.21
N GLN A 214 4.76 -6.25 -8.20
CA GLN A 214 6.11 -6.58 -7.76
C GLN A 214 6.49 -8.05 -8.00
N SER A 215 5.56 -8.86 -8.54
CA SER A 215 5.79 -10.26 -8.82
C SER A 215 6.83 -10.44 -9.93
N LYS A 216 7.59 -11.54 -9.84
CA LYS A 216 8.61 -11.96 -10.81
C LYS A 216 8.31 -13.39 -11.20
N ILE A 217 7.43 -13.51 -12.18
CA ILE A 217 6.88 -14.78 -12.60
C ILE A 217 6.94 -14.84 -14.12
N VAL A 218 7.39 -15.96 -14.65
CA VAL A 218 7.41 -16.24 -16.08
C VAL A 218 6.62 -17.52 -16.32
N LEU A 219 5.64 -17.43 -17.21
CA LEU A 219 4.85 -18.54 -17.70
C LEU A 219 5.26 -18.85 -19.13
N ILE A 220 5.67 -20.09 -19.39
CA ILE A 220 6.02 -20.56 -20.74
C ILE A 220 5.11 -21.73 -21.09
N GLN A 221 4.26 -21.55 -22.10
CA GLN A 221 3.50 -22.64 -22.73
C GLN A 221 4.22 -23.08 -23.99
N SER A 222 4.78 -24.29 -24.01
CA SER A 222 5.45 -24.81 -25.20
C SER A 222 4.48 -25.33 -26.26
N ASP A 223 4.90 -25.26 -27.53
CA ASP A 223 4.18 -25.80 -28.70
C ASP A 223 4.63 -27.24 -29.05
N ASP A 224 5.48 -27.85 -28.23
CA ASP A 224 5.92 -29.23 -28.44
C ASP A 224 4.80 -30.26 -28.16
N ASN A 225 5.01 -31.50 -28.58
CA ASN A 225 4.05 -32.64 -28.60
C ASN A 225 3.46 -33.08 -27.24
N GLY A 226 3.48 -32.22 -26.23
CA GLY A 226 2.78 -32.36 -24.94
C GLY A 226 2.33 -31.05 -24.30
N GLY A 227 2.51 -29.89 -24.96
CA GLY A 227 2.03 -28.59 -24.46
C GLY A 227 2.51 -28.26 -23.05
N ARG A 228 3.79 -28.52 -22.76
CA ARG A 228 4.32 -28.43 -21.40
C ARG A 228 4.21 -27.01 -20.86
N LYS A 229 3.88 -26.93 -19.57
CA LYS A 229 3.57 -25.70 -18.86
C LYS A 229 4.66 -25.43 -17.83
N TYR A 230 5.58 -24.54 -18.17
CA TYR A 230 6.69 -24.16 -17.29
C TYR A 230 6.34 -22.89 -16.53
N LEU A 231 6.65 -22.91 -15.25
CA LEU A 231 6.54 -21.79 -14.34
C LEU A 231 7.93 -21.47 -13.78
N ILE A 232 8.34 -20.22 -13.90
CA ILE A 232 9.51 -19.68 -13.22
C ILE A 232 9.03 -18.62 -12.24
N GLN A 233 9.47 -18.69 -10.99
CA GLN A 233 9.12 -17.71 -9.95
C GLN A 233 10.33 -17.44 -9.06
N GLY A 234 10.53 -16.21 -8.61
CA GLY A 234 11.71 -15.89 -7.81
C GLY A 234 11.77 -14.46 -7.29
N SER A 235 12.96 -14.11 -6.77
CA SER A 235 13.30 -12.75 -6.36
C SER A 235 13.98 -11.93 -7.48
N ALA A 236 14.43 -12.59 -8.55
CA ALA A 236 15.12 -11.98 -9.67
C ALA A 236 14.17 -11.23 -10.62
N ASN A 237 14.47 -9.96 -10.91
CA ASN A 237 13.88 -9.24 -12.04
C ASN A 237 14.61 -9.65 -13.34
N LEU A 238 14.14 -9.19 -14.50
CA LEU A 238 14.83 -9.47 -15.77
C LEU A 238 16.25 -8.88 -15.86
N ASN A 239 16.58 -7.87 -15.03
CA ASN A 239 17.89 -7.22 -14.96
C ASN A 239 18.77 -7.81 -13.84
N SER A 240 20.09 -7.59 -13.93
CA SER A 240 21.02 -7.92 -12.85
C SER A 240 20.85 -6.97 -11.66
N SER A 241 20.97 -7.48 -10.45
CA SER A 241 20.75 -6.70 -9.23
C SER A 241 21.98 -6.56 -8.33
N ASN A 242 23.18 -7.03 -8.73
CA ASN A 242 24.39 -7.09 -7.90
C ASN A 242 24.15 -7.72 -6.51
N CYS A 243 23.06 -8.48 -6.37
CA CYS A 243 22.61 -9.13 -5.16
C CYS A 243 22.44 -10.62 -5.44
N ILE A 244 22.74 -11.46 -4.45
CA ILE A 244 22.44 -12.89 -4.55
C ILE A 244 20.92 -13.05 -4.62
N GLU A 245 20.45 -13.73 -5.65
CA GLU A 245 19.03 -13.94 -5.91
C GLU A 245 18.67 -15.42 -5.97
N GLN A 246 17.39 -15.72 -5.87
CA GLN A 246 16.88 -17.07 -5.98
C GLN A 246 15.72 -17.13 -6.95
N PHE A 247 15.63 -18.22 -7.69
CA PHE A 247 14.43 -18.55 -8.46
C PHE A 247 14.20 -20.05 -8.49
N SER A 248 12.94 -20.44 -8.66
CA SER A 248 12.55 -21.81 -8.92
C SER A 248 11.92 -21.93 -10.29
N ILE A 249 12.32 -22.95 -11.03
CA ILE A 249 11.70 -23.35 -12.29
C ILE A 249 11.07 -24.73 -12.13
N GLU A 250 9.81 -24.86 -12.51
CA GLU A 250 9.05 -26.10 -12.39
C GLU A 250 8.12 -26.33 -13.59
N GLU A 251 7.91 -27.60 -13.92
CA GLU A 251 6.82 -28.01 -14.81
C GLU A 251 5.70 -28.51 -13.90
N ASN A 252 4.65 -27.70 -13.77
CA ASN A 252 3.47 -27.99 -12.95
C ASN A 252 2.25 -27.34 -13.59
N GLU A 253 1.38 -28.18 -14.14
CA GLU A 253 0.18 -27.77 -14.85
C GLU A 253 -0.83 -27.02 -13.95
N GLU A 254 -1.07 -27.50 -12.73
CA GLU A 254 -2.05 -26.89 -11.82
C GLU A 254 -1.65 -25.47 -11.43
N LEU A 255 -0.37 -25.28 -11.07
CA LEU A 255 0.13 -23.99 -10.64
C LEU A 255 0.28 -23.02 -11.81
N PHE A 256 0.61 -23.53 -13.00
CA PHE A 256 0.61 -22.74 -14.22
C PHE A 256 -0.78 -22.23 -14.55
N ASP A 257 -1.79 -23.10 -14.53
CA ASP A 257 -3.17 -22.74 -14.89
C ASP A 257 -3.76 -21.72 -13.91
N PHE A 258 -3.46 -21.84 -12.61
CA PHE A 258 -3.83 -20.83 -11.61
C PHE A 258 -3.22 -19.45 -11.91
N ASN A 259 -1.91 -19.38 -12.16
CA ASN A 259 -1.25 -18.11 -12.46
C ASN A 259 -1.73 -17.56 -13.81
N LYS A 260 -2.05 -18.43 -14.77
CA LYS A 260 -2.57 -18.03 -16.07
C LYS A 260 -3.93 -17.34 -15.94
N ILE A 261 -4.87 -17.89 -15.18
CA ILE A 261 -6.19 -17.27 -14.94
C ILE A 261 -6.02 -15.84 -14.41
N VAL A 262 -5.20 -15.68 -13.36
CA VAL A 262 -4.97 -14.37 -12.73
C VAL A 262 -4.28 -13.40 -13.69
N PHE A 263 -3.29 -13.85 -14.46
CA PHE A 263 -2.60 -12.99 -15.41
C PHE A 263 -3.43 -12.65 -16.63
N ASP A 264 -4.27 -13.53 -17.13
CA ASP A 264 -5.18 -13.25 -18.25
C ASP A 264 -6.19 -12.16 -17.85
N GLU A 265 -6.73 -12.21 -16.62
CA GLU A 265 -7.59 -11.13 -16.08
C GLU A 265 -6.86 -9.78 -15.97
N ILE A 266 -5.62 -9.80 -15.48
CA ILE A 266 -4.78 -8.59 -15.39
C ILE A 266 -4.49 -8.04 -16.79
N ILE A 267 -4.17 -8.90 -17.75
CA ILE A 267 -3.86 -8.50 -19.13
C ILE A 267 -5.08 -7.86 -19.77
N GLU A 268 -6.26 -8.47 -19.66
CA GLU A 268 -7.48 -7.93 -20.26
C GLU A 268 -7.88 -6.58 -19.67
N LYS A 269 -7.71 -6.38 -18.36
CA LYS A 269 -8.03 -5.12 -17.68
C LYS A 269 -7.01 -4.02 -17.94
N PHE A 270 -5.73 -4.35 -18.00
CA PHE A 270 -4.63 -3.37 -18.05
C PHE A 270 -3.90 -3.31 -19.39
N LYS A 271 -4.45 -3.91 -20.44
CA LYS A 271 -3.88 -3.85 -21.79
C LYS A 271 -3.72 -2.41 -22.27
N THR A 272 -2.53 -2.11 -22.80
CA THR A 272 -2.24 -0.79 -23.38
C THR A 272 -2.39 -0.77 -24.90
N ILE A 273 -2.26 -1.92 -25.56
CA ILE A 273 -2.45 -2.11 -27.00
C ILE A 273 -3.88 -2.58 -27.30
N ASN A 274 -4.53 -1.97 -28.30
CA ASN A 274 -5.86 -2.36 -28.75
C ASN A 274 -5.82 -2.92 -30.18
N HIS A 275 -5.72 -4.24 -30.30
CA HIS A 275 -5.62 -4.93 -31.58
C HIS A 275 -6.91 -4.88 -32.45
N LEU A 276 -8.03 -4.36 -31.93
CA LEU A 276 -9.32 -4.21 -32.62
C LEU A 276 -9.48 -2.88 -33.39
N ARG A 277 -8.52 -1.93 -33.28
CA ARG A 277 -8.63 -0.60 -33.88
C ARG A 277 -8.22 -0.52 -35.37
N ASP A 278 -7.70 -1.59 -35.98
CA ASP A 278 -7.25 -1.56 -37.38
C ASP A 278 -8.32 -1.98 -38.40
N VAL A 279 -9.56 -1.54 -38.22
CA VAL A 279 -10.55 -1.59 -39.30
C VAL A 279 -11.14 -0.20 -39.46
N ASP A 280 -10.71 0.48 -40.52
CA ASP A 280 -11.39 1.65 -41.09
C ASP A 280 -12.91 1.41 -41.12
N SER A 281 -13.67 2.10 -40.27
CA SER A 281 -15.01 2.64 -40.53
C SER A 281 -15.71 3.04 -39.21
N ASP A 282 -15.76 4.36 -39.00
CA ASP A 282 -16.47 5.07 -37.92
C ASP A 282 -18.01 4.95 -37.97
N GLU A 283 -18.62 3.92 -38.57
CA GLU A 283 -20.08 3.95 -38.84
C GLU A 283 -20.94 2.79 -38.30
N VAL A 284 -20.41 1.78 -37.59
CA VAL A 284 -21.24 0.61 -37.21
C VAL A 284 -21.47 0.40 -35.71
N ARG A 285 -20.87 1.21 -34.83
CA ARG A 285 -20.83 0.88 -33.38
C ARG A 285 -21.92 1.45 -32.46
N GLU A 286 -23.04 1.96 -32.98
CA GLU A 286 -24.19 2.26 -32.10
C GLU A 286 -25.15 1.09 -31.88
N ASN A 287 -25.11 0.02 -32.69
CA ASN A 287 -26.15 -1.02 -32.65
C ASN A 287 -25.72 -2.40 -32.12
N ILE A 288 -24.47 -2.59 -31.70
CA ILE A 288 -24.01 -3.89 -31.15
C ILE A 288 -23.66 -3.81 -29.65
N ILE A 289 -23.41 -2.61 -29.10
CA ILE A 289 -22.95 -2.43 -27.70
C ILE A 289 -24.10 -2.54 -26.68
N LEU A 290 -25.35 -2.57 -27.12
CA LEU A 290 -26.51 -2.61 -26.20
C LEU A 290 -26.99 -4.02 -25.83
N ASP A 291 -26.59 -5.08 -26.56
CA ASP A 291 -27.16 -6.42 -26.33
C ASP A 291 -26.23 -7.38 -25.57
N GLU A 292 -24.90 -7.17 -25.60
CA GLU A 292 -23.95 -8.01 -24.85
C GLU A 292 -23.58 -7.48 -23.46
N ARG A 293 -23.84 -6.20 -23.17
CA ARG A 293 -23.70 -5.64 -21.81
C ARG A 293 -24.80 -6.09 -20.85
N ALA A 294 -25.98 -6.46 -21.37
CA ALA A 294 -27.12 -6.84 -20.53
C ALA A 294 -27.04 -8.26 -19.96
N SER A 295 -26.07 -9.09 -20.37
CA SER A 295 -25.97 -10.49 -19.95
C SER A 295 -24.69 -10.87 -19.20
N PHE A 296 -23.76 -9.93 -19.00
CA PHE A 296 -22.49 -10.18 -18.32
C PHE A 296 -22.35 -9.52 -16.93
N ASP A 297 -23.25 -8.57 -16.59
CA ASP A 297 -23.24 -7.86 -15.30
C ASP A 297 -23.72 -8.70 -14.09
N GLU A 298 -24.01 -10.00 -14.27
CA GLU A 298 -24.58 -10.83 -13.20
C GLU A 298 -23.58 -11.73 -12.45
N TYR A 299 -22.26 -11.64 -12.73
CA TYR A 299 -21.27 -12.43 -12.00
C TYR A 299 -20.00 -11.63 -11.60
N PHE A 300 -20.06 -11.07 -10.39
CA PHE A 300 -18.95 -10.77 -9.45
C PHE A 300 -18.06 -9.51 -9.65
N GLU A 301 -18.62 -8.34 -9.35
CA GLU A 301 -17.98 -7.43 -8.38
C GLU A 301 -18.82 -7.51 -7.11
N LYS A 302 -18.28 -8.09 -6.03
CA LYS A 302 -18.85 -7.83 -4.71
C LYS A 302 -18.21 -6.54 -4.25
N GLU A 303 -18.82 -5.41 -4.58
CA GLU A 303 -18.43 -4.14 -3.99
C GLU A 303 -18.42 -4.33 -2.46
N ILE A 304 -17.33 -3.96 -1.81
CA ILE A 304 -17.24 -4.02 -0.35
C ILE A 304 -18.24 -3.00 0.19
N GLU A 305 -19.44 -3.48 0.53
CA GLU A 305 -20.51 -2.63 1.01
C GLU A 305 -20.26 -2.22 2.47
N ILE A 306 -20.59 -0.97 2.79
CA ILE A 306 -20.65 -0.51 4.18
C ILE A 306 -21.84 -1.20 4.83
N THR A 307 -21.57 -2.09 5.78
CA THR A 307 -22.61 -2.88 6.46
C THR A 307 -23.22 -2.15 7.65
N ASP A 308 -22.41 -1.37 8.37
CA ASP A 308 -22.85 -0.68 9.56
C ASP A 308 -21.92 0.49 9.90
N ILE A 309 -22.44 1.50 10.59
CA ILE A 309 -21.66 2.59 11.15
C ILE A 309 -22.03 2.73 12.61
N LYS A 310 -21.03 2.64 13.50
CA LYS A 310 -21.24 2.74 14.94
C LYS A 310 -20.50 3.92 15.53
N VAL A 311 -21.03 4.44 16.65
CA VAL A 311 -20.31 5.41 17.45
C VAL A 311 -19.32 4.69 18.36
N SER A 312 -18.04 4.85 18.06
CA SER A 312 -16.93 4.27 18.81
C SER A 312 -16.13 5.30 19.59
N GLN A 313 -15.11 4.82 20.30
CA GLN A 313 -14.27 5.64 21.18
C GLN A 313 -12.84 5.71 20.65
N VAL A 314 -12.30 6.93 20.50
CA VAL A 314 -10.90 7.17 20.17
C VAL A 314 -10.12 7.69 21.39
N GLN A 315 -8.87 8.13 21.17
CA GLN A 315 -7.97 8.71 22.17
C GLN A 315 -8.69 9.66 23.13
N TYR A 316 -8.41 9.52 24.43
CA TYR A 316 -9.02 10.31 25.51
C TYR A 316 -10.53 10.13 25.70
N GLY A 317 -11.09 9.09 25.09
CA GLY A 317 -12.47 8.71 25.28
C GLY A 317 -13.48 9.53 24.49
N THR A 318 -13.04 10.27 23.47
CA THR A 318 -13.94 11.06 22.63
C THR A 318 -14.68 10.16 21.65
N LYS A 319 -15.96 10.49 21.40
CA LYS A 319 -16.79 9.80 20.40
C LYS A 319 -16.25 10.02 18.99
N CYS A 320 -16.33 8.99 18.15
CA CYS A 320 -16.05 9.04 16.71
C CYS A 320 -16.98 8.07 15.96
N PHE A 321 -17.01 8.14 14.63
CA PHE A 321 -17.70 7.15 13.82
C PHE A 321 -16.71 6.07 13.38
N GLU A 322 -17.13 4.82 13.45
CA GLU A 322 -16.43 3.65 12.95
C GLU A 322 -17.32 2.97 11.90
N ILE A 323 -16.80 2.89 10.68
CA ILE A 323 -17.45 2.28 9.52
C ILE A 323 -17.03 0.80 9.49
N PHE A 324 -17.99 -0.10 9.33
CA PHE A 324 -17.78 -1.55 9.21
C PHE A 324 -18.12 -2.02 7.80
N TYR A 325 -17.23 -2.82 7.24
CA TYR A 325 -17.36 -3.39 5.90
C TYR A 325 -17.78 -4.86 5.96
N ASP A 326 -18.25 -5.40 4.85
CA ASP A 326 -18.68 -6.79 4.73
C ASP A 326 -17.53 -7.81 4.88
N ASP A 327 -16.28 -7.36 4.67
CA ASP A 327 -15.03 -8.11 4.88
C ASP A 327 -14.59 -8.16 6.36
N LEU A 328 -15.43 -7.69 7.29
CA LEU A 328 -15.17 -7.57 8.73
C LEU A 328 -14.09 -6.55 9.11
N SER A 329 -13.57 -5.76 8.15
CA SER A 329 -12.67 -4.65 8.46
C SER A 329 -13.45 -3.44 8.97
N SER A 330 -12.76 -2.54 9.68
CA SER A 330 -13.35 -1.29 10.16
C SER A 330 -12.43 -0.09 9.96
N HIS A 331 -13.03 1.08 9.78
CA HIS A 331 -12.33 2.34 9.54
C HIS A 331 -12.90 3.48 10.40
N TYR A 332 -12.02 4.28 11.00
CA TYR A 332 -12.42 5.41 11.85
C TYR A 332 -12.38 6.72 11.07
N ILE A 333 -13.51 7.42 11.02
CA ILE A 333 -13.59 8.72 10.34
C ILE A 333 -13.74 9.88 11.33
N SER A 334 -13.25 11.05 10.92
CA SER A 334 -13.43 12.30 11.67
C SER A 334 -14.10 13.34 10.80
N TYR A 335 -15.38 13.59 11.08
CA TYR A 335 -16.16 14.62 10.38
C TYR A 335 -15.49 16.01 10.43
N LEU A 336 -14.78 16.33 11.51
CA LEU A 336 -14.00 17.57 11.60
C LEU A 336 -12.83 17.58 10.63
N MET A 337 -12.15 16.46 10.41
CA MET A 337 -11.03 16.41 9.47
C MET A 337 -11.49 16.52 8.03
N ILE A 338 -12.54 15.79 7.67
CA ILE A 338 -13.16 15.80 6.34
C ILE A 338 -13.63 17.22 5.99
N LEU A 339 -14.45 17.84 6.85
CA LEU A 339 -14.93 19.20 6.63
C LEU A 339 -13.80 20.24 6.63
N ASN A 340 -12.70 20.00 7.35
CA ASN A 340 -11.53 20.87 7.35
C ASN A 340 -10.54 20.62 6.21
N LYS A 341 -10.75 19.60 5.38
CA LYS A 341 -9.77 19.11 4.40
C LYS A 341 -8.38 18.97 5.02
N THR A 342 -8.31 18.62 6.31
CA THR A 342 -7.03 18.50 7.02
C THR A 342 -6.52 17.09 6.86
N LYS A 343 -5.48 16.93 6.04
CA LYS A 343 -4.78 15.65 5.88
C LYS A 343 -3.72 15.47 6.97
N TYR A 344 -3.49 14.23 7.36
CA TYR A 344 -2.31 13.87 8.12
C TYR A 344 -1.09 14.01 7.23
N ASN A 345 -0.25 15.01 7.47
CA ASN A 345 1.08 15.03 6.86
C ASN A 345 2.02 14.09 7.65
N PRO A 346 3.08 13.56 7.03
CA PRO A 346 4.02 12.66 7.71
C PRO A 346 4.60 13.24 9.01
N GLU A 347 4.81 14.57 9.06
CA GLU A 347 5.24 15.26 10.28
C GLU A 347 4.25 15.15 11.44
N THR A 348 2.96 15.27 11.17
CA THR A 348 1.90 15.20 12.19
C THR A 348 1.71 13.79 12.71
N LEU A 349 1.84 12.78 11.84
CA LEU A 349 1.82 11.37 12.24
C LEU A 349 3.02 11.06 13.15
N PHE A 350 4.22 11.43 12.72
CA PHE A 350 5.44 11.26 13.49
C PHE A 350 5.36 11.97 14.85
N TYR A 351 4.88 13.22 14.85
CA TYR A 351 4.69 14.00 16.08
C TYR A 351 3.71 13.31 17.04
N LYS A 352 2.56 12.84 16.54
CA LYS A 352 1.56 12.14 17.35
C LYS A 352 2.11 10.83 17.90
N ALA A 353 2.79 10.03 17.08
CA ALA A 353 3.39 8.76 17.49
C ALA A 353 4.44 8.96 18.61
N CYS A 354 5.37 9.89 18.43
CA CYS A 354 6.35 10.26 19.46
C CYS A 354 5.68 10.75 20.75
N ARG A 355 4.62 11.56 20.65
CA ARG A 355 3.91 12.09 21.81
C ARG A 355 3.17 10.99 22.58
N ASN A 356 2.58 10.04 21.87
CA ASN A 356 1.92 8.88 22.48
C ASN A 356 2.94 7.96 23.16
N ALA A 357 4.12 7.76 22.55
CA ALA A 357 5.19 6.93 23.12
C ALA A 357 5.62 7.37 24.52
N ILE A 358 5.70 8.69 24.78
CA ILE A 358 6.13 9.22 26.08
C ILE A 358 4.96 9.48 27.06
N GLN A 359 3.72 9.22 26.67
CA GLN A 359 2.55 9.59 27.48
C GLN A 359 2.55 8.91 28.86
N LYS A 360 2.95 7.63 28.90
CA LYS A 360 3.06 6.86 30.15
C LYS A 360 4.12 7.46 31.08
N ASP A 361 5.29 7.79 30.55
CA ASP A 361 6.39 8.41 31.32
C ASP A 361 5.98 9.77 31.90
N MET A 362 5.28 10.59 31.11
CA MET A 362 4.81 11.89 31.57
C MET A 362 3.76 11.78 32.68
N LEU A 363 2.89 10.76 32.62
CA LEU A 363 1.93 10.47 33.69
C LEU A 363 2.65 10.06 34.98
N LEU A 364 3.64 9.17 34.87
CA LEU A 364 4.44 8.69 36.01
C LEU A 364 5.17 9.84 36.70
N VAL A 365 5.84 10.73 35.94
CA VAL A 365 6.50 11.92 36.48
C VAL A 365 5.53 12.80 37.27
N LYS A 366 4.31 12.99 36.75
CA LYS A 366 3.28 13.76 37.44
C LYS A 366 2.84 13.07 38.72
N GLN A 367 2.68 11.75 38.68
CA GLN A 367 2.22 10.92 39.80
C GLN A 367 3.26 10.90 40.92
N ASP A 368 4.53 10.71 40.59
CA ASP A 368 5.65 10.75 41.54
C ASP A 368 5.78 12.11 42.21
N PHE A 369 5.69 13.19 41.42
CA PHE A 369 5.71 14.55 41.96
C PHE A 369 4.55 14.80 42.92
N PHE A 370 3.35 14.31 42.59
CA PHE A 370 2.17 14.46 43.42
C PHE A 370 2.28 13.62 44.71
N ASN A 371 2.77 12.39 44.63
CA ASN A 371 2.99 11.53 45.79
C ASN A 371 4.00 12.15 46.77
N ALA A 372 5.05 12.78 46.27
CA ALA A 372 6.08 13.39 47.11
C ALA A 372 5.69 14.75 47.72
N ASN A 373 4.85 15.53 47.03
CA ASN A 373 4.60 16.95 47.40
C ASN A 373 3.14 17.27 47.75
N SER A 374 2.24 16.27 47.72
CA SER A 374 0.82 16.49 48.01
C SER A 374 0.58 16.72 49.49
N VAL A 375 -0.07 17.85 49.79
CA VAL A 375 -0.63 18.13 51.11
C VAL A 375 -2.13 18.24 50.95
N LYS A 376 -2.87 17.27 51.52
CA LYS A 376 -4.35 17.19 51.42
C LYS A 376 -4.88 17.19 49.98
N GLY A 377 -4.14 16.60 49.02
CA GLY A 377 -4.56 16.53 47.62
C GLY A 377 -4.23 17.78 46.79
N TYR A 378 -3.39 18.69 47.31
CA TYR A 378 -2.92 19.87 46.60
C TYR A 378 -1.40 19.86 46.49
N VAL A 379 -0.89 20.32 45.35
CA VAL A 379 0.54 20.46 45.10
C VAL A 379 0.83 21.86 44.57
N LYS A 380 1.99 22.42 44.94
CA LYS A 380 2.43 23.72 44.44
C LYS A 380 2.87 23.61 42.99
N CYS A 381 2.33 24.50 42.15
CA CYS A 381 2.84 24.74 40.81
C CYS A 381 4.32 25.17 40.89
N GLN A 382 5.22 24.51 40.16
CA GLN A 382 6.66 24.82 40.22
C GLN A 382 7.01 26.19 39.61
N GLU A 383 6.06 26.83 38.92
CA GLU A 383 6.24 28.15 38.34
C GLU A 383 5.54 29.25 39.15
N THR A 384 4.24 29.11 39.42
CA THR A 384 3.45 30.14 40.10
C THR A 384 3.47 29.99 41.63
N ASN A 385 3.96 28.87 42.16
CA ASN A 385 3.91 28.49 43.57
C ASN A 385 2.50 28.34 44.17
N GLU A 386 1.45 28.46 43.35
CA GLU A 386 0.07 28.32 43.77
C GLU A 386 -0.29 26.85 44.02
N LEU A 387 -1.09 26.60 45.06
CA LEU A 387 -1.62 25.28 45.34
C LEU A 387 -2.69 24.92 44.32
N SER A 388 -2.49 23.81 43.63
CA SER A 388 -3.35 23.33 42.55
C SER A 388 -3.70 21.86 42.74
N LYS A 389 -4.88 21.47 42.26
CA LYS A 389 -5.29 20.05 42.26
C LYS A 389 -4.61 19.31 41.12
N TRP A 390 -4.69 17.98 41.18
CA TRP A 390 -4.19 17.11 40.10
C TRP A 390 -4.73 17.52 38.73
N GLU A 391 -6.02 17.85 38.63
CA GLU A 391 -6.71 18.21 37.39
C GLU A 391 -6.20 19.51 36.77
N ASP A 392 -5.70 20.44 37.58
CA ASP A 392 -5.26 21.77 37.13
C ASP A 392 -3.80 21.79 36.64
N LEU A 393 -3.06 20.72 36.93
CA LEU A 393 -1.64 20.59 36.66
C LEU A 393 -1.35 19.78 35.39
N ALA A 394 -0.30 20.14 34.69
CA ALA A 394 0.25 19.45 33.53
C ALA A 394 1.78 19.40 33.61
N VAL A 395 2.38 18.40 32.97
CA VAL A 395 3.83 18.31 32.83
C VAL A 395 4.25 19.05 31.57
N ASP A 396 5.17 19.99 31.71
CA ASP A 396 5.71 20.86 30.67
C ASP A 396 7.21 20.59 30.44
N HIS A 397 7.64 20.75 29.19
CA HIS A 397 9.04 20.66 28.79
C HIS A 397 9.71 22.03 28.90
N ARG A 398 10.64 22.16 29.84
CA ARG A 398 11.36 23.42 30.09
C ARG A 398 12.25 23.80 28.91
N GLN A 399 12.16 25.05 28.47
CA GLN A 399 13.05 25.64 27.48
C GLN A 399 14.53 25.53 27.88
N PRO A 400 15.48 25.35 26.94
CA PRO A 400 15.30 25.43 25.48
C PRO A 400 14.79 24.13 24.81
N ASN A 401 14.84 22.98 25.51
CA ASN A 401 14.46 21.67 24.99
C ASN A 401 12.95 21.44 25.10
N THR A 402 12.17 22.23 24.36
CA THR A 402 10.73 21.95 24.22
C THR A 402 10.53 20.63 23.48
N PHE A 403 9.34 20.03 23.59
CA PHE A 403 9.04 18.78 22.89
C PHE A 403 9.30 18.86 21.38
N SER A 404 8.94 19.98 20.73
CA SER A 404 9.21 20.21 19.31
C SER A 404 10.71 20.22 19.00
N VAL A 405 11.52 20.90 19.81
CA VAL A 405 12.99 20.94 19.64
C VAL A 405 13.59 19.55 19.81
N ILE A 406 13.15 18.78 20.82
CA ILE A 406 13.61 17.41 21.04
C ILE A 406 13.27 16.54 19.81
N LEU A 407 12.06 16.67 19.29
CA LEU A 407 11.61 15.92 18.12
C LEU A 407 12.43 16.25 16.87
N ASP A 408 12.65 17.53 16.58
CA ASP A 408 13.41 17.96 15.40
C ASP A 408 14.87 17.49 15.50
N ARG A 409 15.49 17.61 16.67
CA ARG A 409 16.85 17.10 16.90
C ARG A 409 16.94 15.58 16.80
N PHE A 410 15.91 14.86 17.24
CA PHE A 410 15.88 13.40 17.10
C PHE A 410 15.88 12.98 15.63
N LYS A 411 15.07 13.64 14.79
CA LYS A 411 15.06 13.41 13.33
C LYS A 411 16.43 13.65 12.70
N GLU A 412 17.10 14.75 13.07
CA GLU A 412 18.44 15.09 12.57
C GLU A 412 19.49 14.05 12.98
N VAL A 413 19.53 13.67 14.27
CA VAL A 413 20.55 12.75 14.81
C VAL A 413 20.40 11.34 14.23
N LYS A 414 19.16 10.90 14.01
CA LYS A 414 18.85 9.55 13.50
C LYS A 414 18.68 9.50 11.98
N ASN A 415 18.79 10.63 11.29
CA ASN A 415 18.58 10.78 9.85
C ASN A 415 17.29 10.07 9.37
N ILE A 416 16.18 10.33 10.08
CA ILE A 416 14.91 9.63 9.85
C ILE A 416 14.27 10.17 8.58
N ASN A 417 14.06 9.30 7.59
CA ASN A 417 13.17 9.61 6.48
C ASN A 417 11.71 9.39 6.92
N LEU A 418 10.91 10.46 6.92
CA LEU A 418 9.52 10.42 7.38
C LEU A 418 8.60 9.63 6.46
N GLU A 419 8.97 9.44 5.19
CA GLU A 419 8.18 8.71 4.19
C GLU A 419 8.26 7.19 4.38
N THR A 420 9.33 6.70 5.00
CA THR A 420 9.57 5.27 5.21
C THR A 420 9.08 4.78 6.57
N VAL A 421 8.53 5.66 7.42
CA VAL A 421 8.07 5.29 8.77
C VAL A 421 6.67 4.71 8.68
N GLU A 422 6.54 3.45 9.08
CA GLU A 422 5.23 2.78 9.18
C GLU A 422 4.60 2.98 10.57
N TYR A 423 3.29 3.21 10.56
CA TYR A 423 2.48 3.43 11.77
C TYR A 423 1.39 2.37 11.89
N THR A 424 1.00 2.06 13.12
CA THR A 424 -0.16 1.22 13.42
C THR A 424 -1.04 1.89 14.47
N LEU A 425 -2.27 1.40 14.59
CA LEU A 425 -3.21 1.81 15.64
C LEU A 425 -3.05 0.85 16.82
N GLY A 426 -2.60 1.36 17.96
CA GLY A 426 -2.50 0.61 19.22
C GLY A 426 -3.80 0.63 20.02
N GLU A 427 -3.72 0.22 21.29
CA GLU A 427 -4.82 0.30 22.26
C GLU A 427 -5.49 1.69 22.22
N ASN A 428 -6.82 1.77 22.28
CA ASN A 428 -7.60 3.02 22.24
C ASN A 428 -7.32 3.93 21.02
N ASN A 429 -6.92 3.35 19.89
CA ASN A 429 -6.71 4.07 18.63
C ASN A 429 -5.56 5.10 18.71
N PHE A 430 -4.53 4.79 19.53
CA PHE A 430 -3.31 5.58 19.56
C PHE A 430 -2.44 5.30 18.33
N ILE A 431 -2.04 6.34 17.61
CA ILE A 431 -1.05 6.22 16.55
C ILE A 431 0.28 5.86 17.21
N VAL A 432 0.83 4.70 16.87
CA VAL A 432 2.10 4.19 17.38
C VAL A 432 3.00 3.78 16.21
N PHE A 433 4.31 3.77 16.42
CA PHE A 433 5.23 3.26 15.42
C PHE A 433 5.07 1.74 15.30
N LYS A 434 5.05 1.22 14.07
CA LYS A 434 5.08 -0.22 13.84
C LYS A 434 6.40 -0.84 14.31
N ASN A 435 7.49 -0.09 14.12
CA ASN A 435 8.81 -0.46 14.60
C ASN A 435 8.96 -0.13 16.11
N GLN A 436 9.09 -1.17 16.93
CA GLN A 436 9.27 -1.05 18.38
C GLN A 436 10.64 -0.51 18.79
N ASP A 437 11.68 -0.75 17.99
CA ASP A 437 13.03 -0.24 18.26
C ASP A 437 13.03 1.29 18.17
N LEU A 438 12.40 1.85 17.13
CA LEU A 438 12.28 3.30 16.96
C LEU A 438 11.55 3.96 18.15
N THR A 439 10.52 3.29 18.67
CA THR A 439 9.79 3.75 19.86
C THR A 439 10.73 3.79 21.08
N THR A 440 11.48 2.71 21.30
CA THR A 440 12.40 2.58 22.45
C THR A 440 13.54 3.59 22.36
N GLU A 441 14.10 3.79 21.17
CA GLU A 441 15.12 4.80 20.92
C GLU A 441 14.62 6.21 21.23
N PHE A 442 13.40 6.55 20.78
CA PHE A 442 12.83 7.86 21.05
C PHE A 442 12.58 8.08 22.55
N ILE A 443 12.07 7.09 23.27
CA ILE A 443 11.85 7.17 24.72
C ILE A 443 13.17 7.41 25.45
N ASN A 444 14.23 6.67 25.10
CA ASN A 444 15.55 6.84 25.71
C ASN A 444 16.15 8.22 25.40
N TYR A 445 16.01 8.68 24.16
CA TYR A 445 16.44 10.01 23.76
C TYR A 445 15.67 11.12 24.48
N HIS A 446 14.35 10.97 24.65
CA HIS A 446 13.52 11.90 25.41
C HIS A 446 13.95 11.95 26.88
N LYS A 447 14.22 10.80 27.52
CA LYS A 447 14.71 10.75 28.91
C LYS A 447 16.03 11.48 29.11
N ASP A 448 16.95 11.39 28.16
CA ASP A 448 18.24 12.09 28.23
C ASP A 448 18.12 13.61 28.03
N LYS A 449 17.22 14.06 27.15
CA LYS A 449 17.14 15.48 26.73
C LYS A 449 16.08 16.30 27.43
N ALA A 450 15.03 15.67 27.96
CA ALA A 450 13.86 16.38 28.49
C ALA A 450 14.08 16.85 29.92
N ASN A 451 13.91 18.17 30.11
CA ASN A 451 13.81 18.77 31.43
C ASN A 451 12.34 19.05 31.72
N LEU A 452 11.73 18.29 32.62
CA LEU A 452 10.29 18.34 32.89
C LEU A 452 9.97 19.16 34.14
N ARG A 453 8.80 19.81 34.15
CA ARG A 453 8.25 20.50 35.33
C ARG A 453 6.73 20.38 35.38
N VAL A 454 6.15 20.46 36.56
CA VAL A 454 4.70 20.44 36.79
C VAL A 454 4.20 21.86 36.97
N ILE A 455 3.38 22.31 36.02
CA ILE A 455 2.83 23.68 35.97
C ILE A 455 1.31 23.66 35.80
N ARG A 456 0.64 24.78 36.07
CA ARG A 456 -0.79 24.93 35.79
C ARG A 456 -1.05 24.88 34.28
N LYS A 457 -2.15 24.25 33.86
CA LYS A 457 -2.54 24.10 32.45
C LYS A 457 -2.61 25.43 31.70
N GLU A 458 -3.08 26.48 32.37
CA GLU A 458 -3.17 27.85 31.82
C GLU A 458 -1.79 28.39 31.39
N CYS A 459 -0.77 28.19 32.23
CA CYS A 459 0.61 28.60 31.95
C CYS A 459 1.26 27.77 30.84
N ASN A 460 0.85 26.50 30.70
CA ASN A 460 1.33 25.62 29.63
C ASN A 460 0.79 26.09 28.26
N LEU A 461 -0.51 26.40 28.19
CA LEU A 461 -1.19 26.81 26.96
C LEU A 461 -0.64 28.11 26.38
N SER A 462 -0.29 29.09 27.23
CA SER A 462 0.26 30.37 26.79
C SER A 462 1.66 30.25 26.13
N ARG A 463 2.40 29.17 26.41
CA ARG A 463 3.79 28.98 25.94
C ARG A 463 3.93 28.06 24.74
N THR A 464 2.88 27.33 24.38
CA THR A 464 2.88 26.37 23.25
C THR A 464 3.32 26.96 21.91
N GLY A 465 3.24 28.29 21.73
CA GLY A 465 3.68 28.99 20.52
C GLY A 465 5.14 29.47 20.53
N MET A 466 5.76 29.66 21.70
CA MET A 466 7.07 30.32 21.82
C MET A 466 8.26 29.40 21.47
N GLY A 467 8.04 28.09 21.36
CA GLY A 467 9.08 27.09 21.06
C GLY A 467 9.04 26.52 19.63
N ARG A 468 8.21 27.06 18.73
CA ARG A 468 8.09 26.55 17.35
C ARG A 468 9.20 27.13 16.47
N LEU A 469 10.06 26.28 15.94
CA LEU A 469 11.14 26.62 15.00
C LEU A 469 10.65 26.80 13.55
N LYS A 470 9.46 27.37 13.32
CA LYS A 470 9.01 27.64 11.95
C LYS A 470 9.68 28.93 11.47
N ARG A 471 10.43 28.83 10.37
CA ARG A 471 10.92 30.02 9.66
C ARG A 471 9.74 30.89 9.25
N SER A 472 9.79 32.15 9.64
CA SER A 472 8.85 33.17 9.20
C SER A 472 9.26 33.65 7.80
N ALA A 473 8.29 34.09 7.00
CA ALA A 473 8.56 34.77 5.73
C ALA A 473 9.41 36.05 5.89
N LYS A 474 9.59 36.52 7.13
CA LYS A 474 10.42 37.67 7.49
C LYS A 474 11.88 37.29 7.81
N ASP A 475 12.21 36.00 7.84
CA ASP A 475 13.56 35.54 8.20
C ASP A 475 14.49 35.66 6.99
N LEU A 476 15.65 36.28 7.18
CA LEU A 476 16.65 36.47 6.14
C LEU A 476 17.57 35.25 6.06
N THR A 477 17.89 34.81 4.85
CA THR A 477 18.93 33.80 4.59
C THR A 477 20.22 34.47 4.15
N ILE A 478 21.36 33.93 4.60
CA ILE A 478 22.66 34.28 4.01
C ILE A 478 22.63 33.76 2.56
N LYS A 479 22.99 34.63 1.61
CA LYS A 479 23.09 34.27 0.18
C LYS A 479 24.45 33.68 -0.13
#